data_AF-S7T2A9-F1
#
_entry.id   AF-S7T2A9-F1
#
_cell.length_a   1.000
_cell.length_b   1.000
_cell.length_c   1.000
_cell.angle_alpha   90.00
_cell.angle_beta   90.00
_cell.angle_gamma   90.00
#
_symmetry.space_group_name_H-M   'P 1'
#
loop_
_entity.id
_entity.type
_entity.pdbx_description
1 polymer ?
#
loop_
_entity_poly.entity_id
_entity_poly.type
_entity_poly.pdbx_seq_one_letter_code
_entity_poly.pdbx_strand_id
1 'polypeptide(L)'
;MSLHLMFRITNCLQTILELEPQLERLELGKDLLKEFEQLKSFLSKVNHIDLHEDDVARIESATASFLDELRGPLTAIDRTGSQARFLQ
;
A
#
# COMPACT_ATOMS: atom_id res chain seq x y z
N MET A 1 0.56 -25.82 0.91
CA MET A 1 0.31 -24.37 0.87
C MET A 1 -0.53 -23.97 2.07
N SER A 2 -0.03 -23.10 2.94
CA SER A 2 -0.73 -22.70 4.17
C SER A 2 -1.69 -21.54 3.87
N LEU A 3 -3.01 -21.80 3.94
CA LEU A 3 -4.06 -20.80 3.70
C LEU A 3 -3.90 -19.55 4.59
N HIS A 4 -3.32 -19.72 5.78
CA HIS A 4 -3.05 -18.63 6.72
C HIS A 4 -2.01 -17.63 6.18
N LEU A 5 -0.95 -18.10 5.54
CA LEU A 5 0.11 -17.24 4.98
C LEU A 5 -0.40 -16.42 3.81
N MET A 6 -1.21 -17.05 2.95
CA MET A 6 -1.87 -16.35 1.84
C MET A 6 -2.77 -15.23 2.34
N PHE A 7 -3.55 -15.47 3.41
CA PHE A 7 -4.41 -14.47 3.99
C PHE A 7 -3.62 -13.26 4.50
N ARG A 8 -2.49 -13.50 5.17
CA ARG A 8 -1.61 -12.44 5.69
C ARG A 8 -1.01 -11.57 4.58
N ILE A 9 -0.44 -12.19 3.55
CA ILE A 9 0.09 -11.45 2.39
C ILE A 9 -1.04 -10.69 1.68
N THR A 10 -2.18 -11.34 1.46
CA THR A 10 -3.35 -10.70 0.84
C THR A 10 -3.76 -9.45 1.62
N ASN A 11 -3.84 -9.55 2.95
CA ASN A 11 -4.16 -8.43 3.81
C ASN A 11 -3.13 -7.29 3.67
N CYS A 12 -1.84 -7.59 3.74
CA CYS A 12 -0.77 -6.59 3.58
C CYS A 12 -0.85 -5.86 2.24
N LEU A 13 -1.03 -6.60 1.14
CA LEU A 13 -1.12 -6.03 -0.21
C LEU A 13 -2.41 -5.21 -0.38
N GLN A 14 -3.54 -5.68 0.16
CA GLN A 14 -4.79 -4.93 0.14
C GLN A 14 -4.68 -3.63 0.92
N THR A 15 -4.09 -3.65 2.12
CA THR A 15 -3.86 -2.43 2.92
C THR A 15 -3.01 -1.40 2.16
N ILE A 16 -1.98 -1.85 1.43
CA ILE A 16 -1.18 -0.95 0.59
C ILE A 16 -2.04 -0.38 -0.55
N LEU A 17 -2.77 -1.23 -1.28
CA LEU A 17 -3.60 -0.84 -2.43
C LEU A 17 -4.77 0.10 -2.07
N GLU A 18 -5.29 0.03 -0.84
CA GLU A 18 -6.31 0.96 -0.35
C GLU A 18 -5.84 2.43 -0.31
N LEU A 19 -4.52 2.68 -0.30
CA LEU A 19 -3.93 4.02 -0.30
C LEU A 19 -3.79 4.62 -1.69
N GLU A 20 -3.86 3.80 -2.74
CA GLU A 20 -3.65 4.23 -4.13
C GLU A 20 -4.50 5.46 -4.52
N PRO A 21 -5.82 5.53 -4.23
CA PRO A 21 -6.63 6.69 -4.63
C PRO A 21 -6.24 8.00 -3.91
N GLN A 22 -5.64 7.91 -2.72
CA GLN A 22 -5.16 9.08 -1.97
C GLN A 22 -3.83 9.56 -2.54
N LEU A 23 -2.97 8.62 -2.95
CA LEU A 23 -1.65 8.88 -3.51
C LEU A 23 -1.71 9.32 -4.98
N GLU A 24 -2.70 8.88 -5.75
CA GLU A 24 -2.97 9.40 -7.11
C GLU A 24 -3.22 10.92 -7.12
N ARG A 25 -3.80 11.46 -6.05
CA ARG A 25 -4.07 12.90 -5.91
C ARG A 25 -2.80 13.71 -5.63
N LEU A 26 -1.74 13.05 -5.20
CA LEU A 26 -0.42 13.64 -5.04
C LEU A 26 0.34 13.49 -6.36
N GLU A 27 0.84 14.59 -6.93
CA GLU A 27 1.74 14.55 -8.10
C GLU A 27 3.05 13.75 -7.84
N LEU A 28 3.27 13.28 -6.61
CA LEU A 28 4.32 12.32 -6.21
C LEU A 28 4.24 10.97 -6.96
N GLY A 29 3.12 10.64 -7.59
CA GLY A 29 2.75 9.24 -7.79
C GLY A 29 3.16 8.53 -9.07
N LYS A 30 3.74 9.14 -10.12
CA LYS A 30 3.84 8.39 -11.41
C LYS A 30 4.65 7.10 -11.34
N ASP A 31 5.70 7.06 -10.52
CA ASP A 31 6.46 5.82 -10.32
C ASP A 31 5.83 4.93 -9.26
N LEU A 32 5.29 5.49 -8.18
CA LEU A 32 4.57 4.73 -7.14
C LEU A 32 3.29 4.04 -7.68
N LEU A 33 2.59 4.67 -8.62
CA LEU A 33 1.42 4.10 -9.29
C LEU A 33 1.78 2.90 -10.18
N LYS A 34 2.97 2.91 -10.81
CA LYS A 34 3.46 1.71 -11.51
C LYS A 34 3.74 0.57 -10.55
N GLU A 35 4.25 0.89 -9.35
CA GLU A 35 4.46 -0.12 -8.31
C GLU A 35 3.12 -0.70 -7.80
N PHE A 36 2.06 0.12 -7.69
CA PHE A 36 0.72 -0.40 -7.37
C PHE A 36 0.20 -1.40 -8.41
N GLU A 37 0.39 -1.14 -9.70
CA GLU A 37 0.03 -2.09 -10.76
C GLU A 37 0.81 -3.41 -10.64
N GLN A 38 2.08 -3.37 -10.24
CA GLN A 38 2.86 -4.58 -9.95
C GLN A 38 2.28 -5.35 -8.75
N LEU A 39 1.90 -4.65 -7.67
CA LEU A 39 1.26 -5.26 -6.50
C LEU A 39 -0.09 -5.91 -6.84
N LYS A 40 -0.92 -5.27 -7.68
CA LYS A 40 -2.18 -5.86 -8.18
C LYS A 40 -1.92 -7.13 -8.98
N SER A 41 -0.94 -7.11 -9.89
CA SER A 41 -0.55 -8.28 -10.67
C SER A 41 -0.07 -9.41 -9.76
N PHE A 42 0.74 -9.10 -8.75
CA PHE A 42 1.23 -10.07 -7.79
C PHE A 42 0.08 -10.67 -6.95
N LEU A 43 -0.83 -9.84 -6.46
CA LEU A 43 -2.00 -10.28 -5.68
C LEU A 43 -2.85 -11.30 -6.45
N SER A 44 -3.04 -11.09 -7.75
CA SER A 44 -3.78 -12.05 -8.61
C SER A 44 -3.11 -13.44 -8.70
N LYS A 45 -1.81 -13.51 -8.42
CA LYS A 45 -0.99 -14.72 -8.55
C LYS A 45 -0.67 -15.37 -7.21
N VAL A 46 -1.02 -14.75 -6.08
CA VAL A 46 -0.62 -15.20 -4.73
C VAL A 46 -1.03 -16.64 -4.43
N ASN A 47 -2.16 -17.09 -5.00
CA ASN A 47 -2.67 -18.46 -4.87
C ASN A 47 -1.81 -19.52 -5.58
N HIS A 48 -0.81 -19.11 -6.34
CA HIS A 48 0.07 -19.98 -7.12
C HIS A 48 1.54 -19.92 -6.66
N ILE A 49 1.81 -19.24 -5.55
CA ILE A 49 3.16 -19.04 -5.01
C ILE A 49 3.35 -19.98 -3.81
N ASP A 50 4.51 -20.62 -3.73
CA ASP A 50 4.91 -21.32 -2.53
C ASP A 50 5.40 -20.30 -1.50
N LEU A 51 4.74 -20.26 -0.34
CA LEU A 51 4.94 -19.22 0.67
C LEU A 51 5.60 -19.81 1.91
N HIS A 52 6.67 -19.13 2.36
CA HIS A 52 7.34 -19.40 3.60
C HIS A 52 7.04 -18.31 4.63
N GLU A 53 7.04 -18.69 5.92
CA GLU A 53 6.78 -17.77 7.03
C GLU A 53 7.73 -16.57 7.02
N ASP A 54 9.01 -16.79 6.75
CA ASP A 54 10.02 -15.73 6.74
C ASP A 54 9.75 -14.68 5.64
N ASP A 55 9.26 -15.10 4.48
CA ASP A 55 8.90 -14.18 3.41
C ASP A 55 7.65 -13.37 3.76
N VAL A 56 6.66 -14.01 4.40
CA VAL A 56 5.45 -13.33 4.89
C VAL A 56 5.81 -12.29 5.94
N ALA A 57 6.67 -12.63 6.90
CA ALA A 57 7.13 -11.73 7.95
C ALA A 57 7.92 -10.53 7.37
N ARG A 58 8.73 -10.75 6.32
CA ARG A 58 9.42 -9.68 5.61
C ARG A 58 8.45 -8.74 4.91
N ILE A 59 7.41 -9.28 4.26
CA ILE A 59 6.37 -8.47 3.61
C ILE A 59 5.61 -7.65 4.67
N GLU A 60 5.22 -8.24 5.79
CA GLU A 60 4.54 -7.53 6.88
C GLU A 60 5.38 -6.37 7.42
N SER A 61 6.69 -6.60 7.64
CA SER A 61 7.61 -5.55 8.09
C SER A 61 7.78 -4.43 7.07
N ALA A 62 7.86 -4.78 5.78
CA ALA A 62 7.96 -3.80 4.70
C ALA A 62 6.67 -2.98 4.58
N THR A 63 5.50 -3.63 4.70
CA THR A 63 4.19 -2.95 4.74
C THR A 63 4.10 -1.98 5.91
N ALA A 64 4.53 -2.39 7.11
CA ALA A 64 4.53 -1.52 8.28
C ALA A 64 5.43 -0.29 8.08
N SER A 65 6.62 -0.47 7.51
CA SER A 65 7.57 0.61 7.23
C SER A 65 7.01 1.59 6.19
N PHE A 66 6.46 1.06 5.10
CA PHE A 66 5.80 1.86 4.06
C PHE A 66 4.66 2.72 4.62
N LEU A 67 3.81 2.14 5.47
CA LEU A 67 2.71 2.87 6.10
C LEU A 67 3.19 3.98 7.03
N ASP A 68 4.30 3.77 7.75
CA ASP A 68 4.88 4.79 8.62
C ASP A 68 5.46 5.96 7.82
N GLU A 69 6.20 5.66 6.74
CA GLU A 69 6.74 6.67 5.82
C GLU A 69 5.65 7.52 5.18
N LEU A 70 4.48 6.94 4.89
CA LEU A 70 3.34 7.64 4.31
C LEU A 70 2.58 8.54 5.29
N ARG A 71 2.75 8.41 6.61
CA ARG A 71 2.04 9.28 7.59
C ARG A 71 2.36 10.75 7.38
N GLY A 72 3.62 11.08 7.09
CA GLY A 72 4.04 12.46 6.79
C GLY A 72 3.36 13.03 5.54
N PRO A 73 3.53 12.40 4.37
CA PRO A 73 2.87 12.80 3.13
C PRO A 73 1.35 12.89 3.22
N LEU A 74 0.68 11.90 3.84
CA LEU A 74 -0.78 11.88 3.96
C LEU A 74 -1.30 12.98 4.90
N THR A 75 -0.64 13.24 6.03
CA THR A 75 -1.03 14.36 6.92
C THR A 75 -0.82 15.73 6.28
N ALA A 76 0.12 15.86 5.33
CA ALA A 76 0.27 17.08 4.56
C ALA A 76 -0.93 17.33 3.62
N ILE A 77 -1.54 16.28 3.05
CA ILE A 77 -2.75 16.36 2.19
C ILE A 77 -3.94 16.91 2.96
N ASP A 78 -4.19 16.37 4.16
CA ASP A 78 -5.35 16.78 4.97
C ASP A 78 -5.30 18.30 5.29
N ARG A 79 -4.10 18.85 5.43
CA ARG A 79 -3.86 20.27 5.71
C ARG A 79 -4.03 21.16 4.49
N THR A 80 -3.51 20.78 3.32
CA THR A 80 -3.69 21.53 2.07
C THR A 80 -5.13 21.51 1.57
N GLY A 81 -5.83 20.38 1.71
CA GLY A 81 -7.26 20.30 1.39
C GLY A 81 -8.14 21.14 2.32
N SER A 82 -7.74 21.31 3.58
CA SER A 82 -8.48 22.13 4.56
C SER A 82 -8.28 23.63 4.34
N GLN A 83 -7.06 24.12 4.06
CA GLN A 83 -6.83 25.55 3.83
C GLN A 83 -7.56 26.10 2.59
N ALA A 84 -7.73 25.29 1.53
CA ALA A 84 -8.42 25.72 0.31
C ALA A 84 -9.93 26.00 0.52
N ARG A 85 -10.56 25.40 1.54
CA ARG A 85 -12.01 25.60 1.82
C ARG A 85 -12.33 26.80 2.70
N PHE A 86 -11.35 27.38 3.40
CA PHE A 86 -11.57 28.52 4.30
C PHE A 86 -11.37 29.89 3.61
N LEU A 87 -11.03 29.91 2.31
CA LEU A 87 -10.79 31.13 1.53
C LEU A 87 -11.90 31.41 0.48
N GLN A 88 -13.08 30.80 0.61
CA GLN A 88 -14.26 31.09 -0.22
C GLN A 88 -15.39 31.71 0.58
#